data_AF-A0A059DPQ4-F1
#
_entry.id   AF-A0A059DPQ4-F1
#
_cell.length_a   1.000
_cell.length_b   1.000
_cell.length_c   1.000
_cell.angle_alpha   90.00
_cell.angle_beta   90.00
_cell.angle_gamma   90.00
#
_symmetry.space_group_name_H-M   'P 1'
#
loop_
_entity.id
_entity.type
_entity.pdbx_description
1 polymer ?
#
loop_
_entity_poly.entity_id
_entity_poly.type
_entity_poly.pdbx_seq_one_letter_code
_entity_poly.pdbx_strand_id
1 'polypeptide(L)'
;MTGIWKTWMTIWAWGVVAFGGLLAAGAFPGVYKPAHTLLTLFGSLPDGGAILSDRAMRFSVGLMGVVTMGWGLTIAFLLPVISAAGAKGWRALTLALIIWYVIDGIISIATGFGLNAVSNTAFAIAYFIPLLASGALRAS
;
A
#
# COMPACT_ATOMS: atom_id res chain seq x y z
N MET A 1 13.05 -4.55 -16.46
CA MET A 1 13.66 -4.62 -15.12
C MET A 1 14.17 -6.05 -14.90
N THR A 2 15.43 -6.23 -14.47
CA THR A 2 16.07 -7.55 -14.35
C THR A 2 16.78 -7.70 -13.00
N GLY A 3 17.11 -8.95 -12.63
CA GLY A 3 17.90 -9.27 -11.45
C GLY A 3 17.30 -8.74 -10.14
N ILE A 4 18.14 -8.11 -9.32
CA ILE A 4 17.79 -7.64 -7.98
C ILE A 4 16.58 -6.70 -7.94
N TRP A 5 16.41 -5.86 -8.95
CA TRP A 5 15.30 -4.91 -9.02
C TRP A 5 13.95 -5.60 -9.23
N LYS A 6 13.93 -6.69 -10.00
CA LYS A 6 12.73 -7.52 -10.18
C LYS A 6 12.36 -8.18 -8.85
N THR A 7 13.34 -8.77 -8.15
CA THR A 7 13.11 -9.37 -6.83
C THR A 7 12.60 -8.34 -5.82
N TRP A 8 13.20 -7.15 -5.79
CA TRP A 8 12.75 -6.04 -4.95
C TRP A 8 11.29 -5.68 -5.23
N MET A 9 10.93 -5.49 -6.50
CA MET A 9 9.55 -5.16 -6.88
C MET A 9 8.55 -6.26 -6.51
N THR A 10 8.96 -7.53 -6.62
CA THR A 10 8.14 -8.65 -6.14
C THR A 10 7.94 -8.58 -4.62
N ILE A 11 9.01 -8.36 -3.85
CA ILE A 11 8.92 -8.23 -2.39
C ILE A 11 8.04 -7.04 -2.00
N TRP A 12 8.20 -5.90 -2.68
CA TRP A 12 7.38 -4.72 -2.47
C TRP A 12 5.88 -5.02 -2.70
N ALA A 13 5.54 -5.70 -3.80
CA ALA A 13 4.16 -6.07 -4.10
C ALA A 13 3.58 -7.03 -3.04
N TRP A 14 4.36 -8.01 -2.58
CA TRP A 14 3.96 -8.88 -1.47
C TRP A 14 3.88 -8.15 -0.13
N GLY A 15 4.69 -7.12 0.09
CA GLY A 15 4.59 -6.23 1.25
C GLY A 15 3.25 -5.50 1.29
N VAL A 16 2.78 -5.01 0.14
CA VAL A 16 1.42 -4.43 0.00
C VAL A 16 0.35 -5.46 0.36
N VAL A 17 0.48 -6.71 -0.12
CA VAL A 17 -0.46 -7.78 0.22
C VAL A 17 -0.45 -8.07 1.72
N ALA A 18 0.72 -8.16 2.34
CA ALA A 18 0.85 -8.40 3.77
C ALA A 18 0.23 -7.26 4.60
N PHE A 19 0.46 -6.01 4.20
CA PHE A 19 -0.15 -4.84 4.83
C PHE A 19 -1.68 -4.86 4.71
N GLY A 20 -2.20 -5.19 3.52
CA GLY A 20 -3.63 -5.37 3.31
C GLY A 20 -4.21 -6.49 4.18
N GLY A 21 -3.51 -7.60 4.34
CA GLY A 21 -3.92 -8.69 5.24
C GLY A 21 -3.98 -8.27 6.71
N LEU A 22 -3.02 -7.45 7.15
CA LEU A 22 -3.02 -6.87 8.49
C LEU A 22 -4.26 -5.99 8.69
N LEU A 23 -4.58 -5.10 7.76
CA LEU A 23 -5.80 -4.27 7.82
C LEU A 23 -7.08 -5.11 7.76
N ALA A 24 -7.10 -6.15 6.91
CA ALA A 24 -8.24 -7.06 6.77
C ALA A 24 -8.58 -7.77 8.09
N ALA A 25 -7.57 -8.10 8.90
CA ALA A 25 -7.76 -8.65 10.24
C ALA A 25 -8.56 -7.72 11.18
N GLY A 26 -8.56 -6.41 10.91
CA GLY A 26 -9.36 -5.40 11.62
C GLY A 26 -10.87 -5.67 11.63
N ALA A 27 -11.39 -6.43 10.66
CA ALA A 27 -12.79 -6.83 10.63
C ALA A 27 -13.19 -7.77 11.77
N PHE A 28 -12.24 -8.57 12.28
CA PHE A 28 -12.54 -9.73 13.12
C PHE A 28 -12.17 -9.50 14.59
N PRO A 29 -13.11 -9.69 15.55
CA PRO A 29 -12.86 -9.46 16.97
C PRO A 29 -11.70 -10.26 17.58
N GLY A 30 -11.34 -11.42 17.02
CA GLY A 30 -10.24 -12.23 17.54
C GLY A 30 -8.84 -11.72 17.15
N VAL A 31 -8.72 -10.96 16.05
CA VAL A 31 -7.42 -10.66 15.42
C VAL A 31 -7.26 -9.19 14.99
N TYR A 32 -8.18 -8.30 15.38
CA TYR A 32 -8.14 -6.88 15.00
C TYR A 32 -7.00 -6.05 15.62
N LYS A 33 -6.33 -6.55 16.66
CA LYS A 33 -5.35 -5.78 17.44
C LYS A 33 -4.24 -5.14 16.59
N PRO A 34 -3.60 -5.83 15.63
CA PRO A 34 -2.58 -5.19 14.78
C PRO A 34 -3.12 -4.01 13.96
N ALA A 35 -4.30 -4.15 13.36
CA ALA A 35 -4.95 -3.07 12.62
C ALA A 35 -5.33 -1.90 13.54
N HIS A 36 -5.82 -2.21 14.75
CA HIS A 36 -6.12 -1.21 15.77
C HIS A 36 -4.88 -0.41 16.16
N THR A 37 -3.76 -1.08 16.42
CA THR A 37 -2.49 -0.43 16.77
C THR A 37 -2.00 0.48 15.65
N LEU A 38 -2.06 0.03 14.39
CA LEU A 38 -1.68 0.88 13.25
C LEU A 38 -2.56 2.12 13.12
N LEU A 39 -3.88 1.96 13.21
CA LEU A 39 -4.80 3.10 13.09
C LEU A 39 -4.62 4.09 14.24
N THR A 40 -4.38 3.58 15.45
CA THR A 40 -4.07 4.40 16.64
C THR A 40 -2.79 5.20 16.40
N LEU A 41 -1.73 4.55 15.89
CA LEU A 41 -0.48 5.20 15.53
C LEU A 41 -0.69 6.26 14.44
N PHE A 42 -1.36 5.92 13.35
CA PHE A 42 -1.56 6.81 12.22
C PHE A 42 -2.34 8.08 12.59
N GLY A 43 -3.36 7.93 13.44
CA GLY A 43 -4.17 9.03 13.96
C GLY A 43 -3.58 9.73 15.18
N SER A 44 -2.43 9.29 15.70
CA SER A 44 -1.89 9.76 16.99
C SER A 44 -2.94 9.73 18.11
N LEU A 45 -3.76 8.67 18.12
CA LEU A 45 -4.90 8.55 19.01
C LEU A 45 -4.45 8.05 20.40
N PRO A 46 -5.20 8.38 21.46
CA PRO A 46 -4.93 7.84 22.79
C PRO A 46 -4.98 6.32 22.83
N ASP A 47 -4.10 5.73 23.63
CA ASP A 47 -4.08 4.29 23.89
C ASP A 47 -5.42 3.81 24.45
N GLY A 48 -5.90 2.67 23.95
CA GLY A 48 -7.20 2.11 24.34
C GLY A 48 -8.41 2.75 23.67
N GLY A 49 -8.22 3.66 22.70
CA GLY A 49 -9.30 4.27 21.94
C GLY A 49 -10.20 3.26 21.20
N ALA A 50 -11.49 3.56 21.11
CA ALA A 50 -12.51 2.67 20.55
C ALA A 50 -12.59 2.70 19.00
N ILE A 51 -11.48 2.98 18.29
CA ILE A 51 -11.49 3.21 16.83
C ILE A 51 -12.10 2.06 16.02
N LEU A 52 -11.93 0.81 16.48
CA LEU A 52 -12.57 -0.37 15.88
C LEU A 52 -13.70 -0.93 16.76
N SER A 53 -14.41 -0.13 17.55
CA SER A 53 -15.59 -0.62 18.29
C SER A 53 -16.84 -0.67 17.40
N ASP A 54 -16.96 0.26 16.46
CA ASP A 54 -18.09 0.35 15.55
C ASP A 54 -18.04 -0.73 14.45
N ARG A 55 -19.20 -1.30 14.10
CA ARG A 55 -19.30 -2.38 13.11
C ARG A 55 -19.03 -1.88 11.70
N ALA A 56 -19.51 -0.68 11.34
CA ALA A 56 -19.26 -0.11 10.03
C ALA A 56 -17.78 0.21 9.86
N MET A 57 -17.12 0.74 10.90
CA MET A 57 -15.68 1.00 10.86
C MET A 57 -14.86 -0.29 10.69
N ARG A 58 -15.19 -1.36 11.43
CA ARG A 58 -14.54 -2.68 11.24
C ARG A 58 -14.71 -3.21 9.82
N PHE A 59 -15.92 -3.11 9.28
CA PHE A 59 -16.21 -3.52 7.91
C PHE A 59 -15.39 -2.68 6.91
N SER A 60 -15.39 -1.35 7.05
CA SER A 60 -14.64 -0.45 6.17
C SER A 60 -13.13 -0.73 6.18
N VAL A 61 -12.53 -0.86 7.37
CA VAL A 61 -11.09 -1.16 7.50
C VAL A 61 -10.77 -2.55 6.94
N GLY A 62 -11.60 -3.53 7.25
CA GLY A 62 -11.48 -4.88 6.71
C GLY A 62 -11.53 -4.92 5.18
N LEU A 63 -12.52 -4.25 4.62
CA LEU A 63 -12.73 -4.12 3.18
C LEU A 63 -11.55 -3.42 2.51
N MET A 64 -11.06 -2.31 3.09
CA MET A 64 -9.87 -1.62 2.59
C MET A 64 -8.63 -2.50 2.63
N GLY A 65 -8.49 -3.36 3.64
CA GLY A 65 -7.45 -4.38 3.69
C GLY A 65 -7.51 -5.35 2.51
N VAL A 66 -8.70 -5.90 2.20
CA VAL A 66 -8.88 -6.82 1.07
C VAL A 66 -8.68 -6.11 -0.28
N VAL A 67 -9.14 -4.87 -0.44
CA VAL A 67 -8.85 -4.05 -1.63
C VAL A 67 -7.34 -3.85 -1.77
N THR A 68 -6.64 -3.58 -0.67
CA THR A 68 -5.17 -3.43 -0.62
C THR A 68 -4.46 -4.72 -1.05
N MET A 69 -4.94 -5.88 -0.59
CA MET A 69 -4.43 -7.17 -1.05
C MET A 69 -4.67 -7.36 -2.56
N GLY A 70 -5.85 -7.02 -3.05
CA GLY A 70 -6.25 -7.20 -4.45
C GLY A 70 -5.32 -6.48 -5.43
N TRP A 71 -5.02 -5.20 -5.19
CA TRP A 71 -4.11 -4.47 -6.07
C TRP A 71 -2.65 -4.94 -5.91
N GLY A 72 -2.21 -5.28 -4.69
CA GLY A 72 -0.88 -5.86 -4.45
C GLY A 72 -0.67 -7.18 -5.22
N LEU A 73 -1.64 -8.09 -5.18
CA LEU A 73 -1.62 -9.34 -5.94
C LEU A 73 -1.66 -9.08 -7.44
N THR A 74 -2.47 -8.12 -7.89
CA THR A 74 -2.55 -7.72 -9.29
C THR A 74 -1.18 -7.26 -9.79
N ILE A 75 -0.46 -6.42 -9.03
CA ILE A 75 0.89 -6.03 -9.38
C ILE A 75 1.82 -7.25 -9.37
N ALA A 76 1.85 -8.02 -8.29
CA ALA A 76 2.75 -9.16 -8.14
C ALA A 76 2.66 -10.15 -9.32
N PHE A 77 1.45 -10.47 -9.77
CA PHE A 77 1.23 -11.38 -10.88
C PHE A 77 1.37 -10.73 -12.27
N LEU A 78 1.12 -9.42 -12.40
CA LEU A 78 1.30 -8.71 -13.66
C LEU A 78 2.71 -8.14 -13.86
N LEU A 79 3.62 -8.23 -12.88
CA LEU A 79 5.01 -7.77 -13.02
C LEU A 79 5.71 -8.29 -14.30
N PRO A 80 5.55 -9.56 -14.73
CA PRO A 80 6.12 -10.03 -16.00
C PRO A 80 5.52 -9.30 -17.21
N VAL A 81 4.21 -9.08 -17.22
CA VAL A 81 3.48 -8.39 -18.30
C VAL A 81 3.89 -6.91 -18.36
N ILE A 82 3.95 -6.24 -17.20
CA ILE A 82 4.40 -4.86 -17.06
C ILE A 82 5.84 -4.71 -17.55
N SER A 83 6.70 -5.67 -17.20
CA SER A 83 8.10 -5.68 -17.64
C SER A 83 8.23 -5.89 -19.15
N ALA A 84 7.44 -6.78 -19.73
CA ALA A 84 7.42 -7.04 -21.18
C ALA A 84 6.87 -5.84 -21.97
N ALA A 85 5.92 -5.09 -21.40
CA ALA A 85 5.40 -3.86 -21.97
C ALA A 85 6.39 -2.68 -21.92
N GLY A 86 7.59 -2.86 -21.35
CA GLY A 86 8.64 -1.85 -21.31
C GLY A 86 8.23 -0.56 -20.60
N ALA A 87 8.75 0.58 -21.06
CA ALA A 87 8.46 1.88 -20.43
C ALA A 87 6.97 2.21 -20.36
N LYS A 88 6.14 1.76 -21.32
CA LYS A 88 4.69 2.00 -21.30
C LYS A 88 4.03 1.33 -20.09
N GLY A 89 4.36 0.07 -19.81
CA GLY A 89 3.86 -0.65 -18.64
C GLY A 89 4.24 0.03 -17.34
N TRP A 90 5.52 0.42 -17.22
CA TRP A 90 6.01 1.10 -16.02
C TRP A 90 5.42 2.49 -15.81
N ARG A 91 5.21 3.28 -16.88
CA ARG A 91 4.54 4.58 -16.81
C ARG A 91 3.10 4.45 -16.33
N ALA A 92 2.36 3.45 -16.83
CA ALA A 92 0.98 3.20 -16.39
C ALA A 92 0.92 2.87 -14.89
N LEU A 93 1.80 1.96 -14.42
CA LEU A 93 1.88 1.63 -13.00
C LEU A 93 2.31 2.85 -12.16
N THR A 94 3.28 3.62 -12.63
CA THR A 94 3.77 4.82 -11.93
C THR A 94 2.66 5.86 -11.78
N LEU A 95 1.88 6.10 -12.84
CA LEU A 95 0.75 7.03 -12.81
C LEU A 95 -0.30 6.58 -11.79
N ALA A 96 -0.66 5.29 -11.78
CA ALA A 96 -1.60 4.74 -10.80
C ALA A 96 -1.10 4.96 -9.36
N LEU A 97 0.18 4.72 -9.10
CA LEU A 97 0.79 4.90 -7.78
C LEU A 97 0.81 6.38 -7.37
N ILE A 98 1.17 7.29 -8.28
CA ILE A 98 1.17 8.74 -8.00
C ILE A 98 -0.25 9.22 -7.62
N ILE A 99 -1.27 8.81 -8.40
CA ILE A 99 -2.67 9.18 -8.11
C ILE A 99 -3.08 8.67 -6.73
N TRP A 100 -2.80 7.40 -6.42
CA TRP A 100 -3.07 6.83 -5.10
C TRP A 100 -2.34 7.61 -3.99
N TYR A 101 -1.03 7.82 -4.12
CA TYR A 101 -0.21 8.47 -3.11
C TYR A 101 -0.68 9.90 -2.79
N VAL A 102 -1.02 10.68 -3.83
CA VAL A 102 -1.50 12.06 -3.66
C VAL A 102 -2.86 12.08 -2.98
N ILE A 103 -3.83 11.31 -3.49
CA ILE A 103 -5.20 11.32 -2.96
C ILE A 103 -5.22 10.75 -1.53
N ASP A 104 -4.53 9.64 -1.27
CA ASP A 104 -4.46 9.02 0.05
C ASP A 104 -3.74 9.92 1.07
N GLY A 105 -2.68 10.63 0.64
CA GLY A 105 -2.00 11.61 1.47
C GLY A 105 -2.88 12.80 1.86
N ILE A 106 -3.66 13.34 0.91
CA ILE A 106 -4.64 14.41 1.19
C ILE A 106 -5.68 13.93 2.21
N ILE A 107 -6.26 12.75 2.00
CA ILE A 107 -7.24 12.17 2.92
C ILE A 107 -6.63 11.98 4.32
N SER A 108 -5.42 11.42 4.39
CA SER A 108 -4.71 11.17 5.66
C SER A 108 -4.54 12.44 6.47
N ILE A 109 -4.08 13.53 5.85
CA ILE A 109 -3.87 14.80 6.53
C ILE A 109 -5.22 15.43 6.92
N ALA A 110 -6.18 15.46 5.99
CA ALA A 110 -7.48 16.10 6.22
C ALA A 110 -8.32 15.40 7.31
N THR A 111 -8.07 14.12 7.56
CA THR A 111 -8.80 13.31 8.57
C THR A 111 -8.05 13.16 9.90
N GLY A 112 -6.87 13.77 10.04
CA GLY A 112 -6.06 13.67 11.25
C GLY A 112 -5.18 12.42 11.35
N PHE A 113 -5.13 11.58 10.30
CA PHE A 113 -4.28 10.40 10.20
C PHE A 113 -2.94 10.70 9.51
N GLY A 114 -2.33 11.85 9.79
CA GLY A 114 -1.17 12.37 9.07
C GLY A 114 0.06 11.45 9.06
N LEU A 115 0.25 10.63 10.10
CA LEU A 115 1.36 9.65 10.13
C LEU A 115 1.19 8.52 9.09
N ASN A 116 -0.02 8.29 8.58
CA ASN A 116 -0.23 7.42 7.44
C ASN A 116 0.47 7.94 6.18
N ALA A 117 0.51 9.26 5.97
CA ALA A 117 1.22 9.85 4.84
C ALA A 117 2.74 9.58 4.90
N VAL A 118 3.32 9.51 6.11
CA VAL A 118 4.72 9.11 6.31
C VAL A 118 4.92 7.64 5.90
N SER A 119 4.03 6.75 6.33
CA SER A 119 4.06 5.34 5.94
C SER A 119 3.96 5.17 4.42
N ASN A 120 3.00 5.85 3.78
CA ASN A 120 2.82 5.83 2.33
C ASN A 120 4.02 6.41 1.58
N THR A 121 4.68 7.43 2.13
CA THR A 121 5.92 7.99 1.55
C THR A 121 7.01 6.93 1.54
N ALA A 122 7.16 6.15 2.61
CA ALA A 122 8.11 5.04 2.65
C ALA A 122 7.77 3.97 1.59
N PHE A 123 6.50 3.61 1.43
CA PHE A 123 6.05 2.70 0.36
C PHE A 123 6.33 3.23 -1.04
N ALA A 124 6.07 4.52 -1.29
CA ALA A 124 6.33 5.17 -2.57
C ALA A 124 7.84 5.20 -2.87
N ILE A 125 8.68 5.55 -1.89
CA ILE A 125 10.14 5.52 -2.03
C ILE A 125 10.62 4.10 -2.37
N ALA A 126 10.11 3.09 -1.65
CA ALA A 126 10.46 1.69 -1.89
C ALA A 126 10.08 1.22 -3.31
N TYR A 127 9.03 1.81 -3.91
CA TYR A 127 8.70 1.60 -5.32
C TYR A 127 9.64 2.35 -6.28
N PHE A 128 9.94 3.62 -5.99
CA PHE A 128 10.72 4.47 -6.90
C PHE A 128 12.20 4.06 -6.99
N ILE A 129 12.79 3.52 -5.92
CA ILE A 129 14.19 3.03 -5.92
C ILE A 129 14.48 2.08 -7.08
N PRO A 130 13.83 0.90 -7.22
CA PRO A 130 14.10 -0.02 -8.31
C PRO A 130 13.71 0.56 -9.67
N LEU A 131 12.67 1.37 -9.75
CA LEU A 131 12.22 1.99 -11.00
C LEU A 131 13.30 2.92 -11.58
N LEU A 132 13.85 3.79 -10.74
CA LEU A 132 14.88 4.76 -11.13
C LEU A 132 16.22 4.08 -11.35
N ALA A 133 16.63 3.18 -10.46
CA ALA A 133 17.94 2.52 -10.53
C ALA A 133 18.04 1.52 -11.69
N SER A 134 16.93 0.89 -12.10
CA SER A 134 16.93 -0.04 -13.24
C SER A 134 16.77 0.65 -14.60
N GLY A 135 16.50 1.96 -14.64
CA GLY A 135 16.22 2.68 -15.89
C GLY A 135 14.93 2.24 -16.60
N ALA A 136 13.99 1.62 -15.89
CA ALA A 136 12.78 1.01 -16.47
C ALA A 136 11.90 2.00 -17.26
N LEU A 137 12.00 3.31 -16.99
CA LEU A 137 11.28 4.36 -17.71
C LEU A 137 11.97 4.85 -18.99
N ARG A 138 13.26 4.53 -19.18
CA ARG A 138 14.11 5.00 -20.30
C ARG A 138 14.21 3.99 -21.44
N ALA A 139 13.92 2.72 -21.17
CA ALA A 139 13.94 1.67 -22.19
C ALA A 139 12.74 1.84 -23.15
N SER A 140 13.00 2.49 -24.29
CA SER A 140 12.15 2.54 -25.48
C SER A 140 12.50 1.41 -26.42
#